data_AF-A0A2V7UT89-F1
#
_entry.id   AF-A0A2V7UT89-F1
#
_cell.length_a   1.000
_cell.length_b   1.000
_cell.length_c   1.000
_cell.angle_alpha   90.00
_cell.angle_beta   90.00
_cell.angle_gamma   90.00
#
_symmetry.space_group_name_H-M   'P 1'
#
loop_
_entity.id
_entity.type
_entity.pdbx_description
1 polymer ?
#
loop_
_entity_poly.entity_id
_entity_poly.type
_entity_poly.pdbx_seq_one_letter_code
_entity_poly.pdbx_strand_id
1 'polypeptide(L)' 'MIPRISPHRALLLFARLPELGRVKTRLLPSFTPEEALALHRALLTDSLDLMQRAAEASQASSWLYLSAAGE' A
#
# COMPACT_ATOMS: atom_id res chain seq x y z
N MET A 1 -9.47 -21.21 13.11
CA MET A 1 -8.73 -21.68 11.92
C MET A 1 -7.45 -20.88 11.82
N ILE A 2 -6.27 -21.47 12.04
CA ILE A 2 -4.99 -20.77 11.91
C ILE A 2 -4.59 -20.84 10.43
N PRO A 3 -4.39 -19.72 9.71
CA PRO A 3 -4.03 -19.77 8.30
C PRO A 3 -2.70 -20.50 8.12
N ARG A 4 -2.69 -21.50 7.23
CA ARG A 4 -1.46 -22.21 6.83
C ARG A 4 -0.72 -21.33 5.85
N ILE A 5 0.32 -20.65 6.32
CA ILE A 5 1.22 -19.84 5.50
C ILE A 5 2.24 -20.80 4.86
N SER A 6 2.41 -20.73 3.53
CA SER A 6 3.45 -21.46 2.82
C SER A 6 4.78 -20.70 2.94
N PRO A 7 5.87 -21.33 3.41
CA PRO A 7 7.17 -20.67 3.64
C PRO A 7 7.87 -20.20 2.36
N HIS A 8 7.33 -20.53 1.18
CA HIS A 8 7.93 -20.24 -0.12
C HIS A 8 7.21 -19.17 -0.93
N ARG A 9 6.15 -18.53 -0.40
CA ARG A 9 5.38 -17.51 -1.12
C ARG A 9 5.20 -16.26 -0.26
N ALA A 10 5.52 -15.12 -0.85
CA ALA A 10 5.35 -13.81 -0.22
C ALA A 10 4.77 -12.81 -1.23
N LEU A 11 3.86 -11.97 -0.75
CA LEU A 11 3.41 -10.76 -1.41
C LEU A 11 3.99 -9.57 -0.65
N LEU A 12 4.61 -8.65 -1.38
CA LEU A 12 5.24 -7.47 -0.82
C LEU A 12 4.64 -6.23 -1.48
N LEU A 13 3.96 -5.40 -0.69
CA LEU A 13 3.43 -4.11 -1.13
C LEU A 13 4.45 -3.00 -0.81
N PHE A 14 4.90 -2.29 -1.84
CA PHE A 14 5.71 -1.10 -1.69
C PHE A 14 4.83 0.14 -1.77
N ALA A 15 4.89 0.98 -0.76
CA ALA A 15 4.17 2.25 -0.76
C ALA A 15 5.02 3.38 -0.17
N ARG A 16 4.71 4.60 -0.60
CA ARG A 16 5.21 5.83 0.04
C ARG A 16 4.44 6.08 1.33
N LEU A 17 5.12 6.58 2.36
CA LEU A 17 4.46 7.05 3.57
C LEU A 17 3.44 8.16 3.20
N PRO A 18 2.18 8.08 3.67
CA PRO A 18 1.13 9.06 3.39
C PRO A 18 1.39 10.43 4.05
N GLU A 19 2.28 11.21 3.46
CA GLU A 19 2.66 12.55 3.91
C GLU A 19 2.09 13.64 2.99
N LEU A 20 1.58 14.72 3.59
CA LEU A 20 1.01 15.86 2.88
C LEU A 20 2.05 16.48 1.92
N GLY A 21 1.66 16.71 0.67
CA GLY A 21 2.55 17.29 -0.36
C GLY A 21 3.71 16.39 -0.80
N ARG A 22 3.80 15.15 -0.30
CA ARG A 22 4.88 14.19 -0.63
C ARG A 22 4.41 12.96 -1.40
N VAL A 23 3.11 12.75 -1.48
CA VAL A 23 2.50 11.65 -2.23
C VAL A 23 1.70 12.18 -3.41
N LYS A 24 1.65 11.39 -4.48
CA LYS A 24 0.91 11.73 -5.71
C LYS A 24 1.20 13.15 -6.22
N THR A 25 2.44 13.61 -6.10
CA THR A 25 2.84 14.99 -6.43
C THR A 25 2.60 15.35 -7.90
N ARG A 26 2.62 14.37 -8.81
CA ARG A 26 2.25 14.55 -10.22
C ARG A 26 0.76 14.90 -10.43
N LEU A 27 -0.09 14.67 -9.43
CA LEU A 27 -1.52 15.02 -9.47
C LEU A 27 -1.81 16.43 -8.95
N LEU A 28 -0.84 17.11 -8.34
CA LEU A 28 -1.03 18.47 -7.79
C LEU A 28 -1.45 19.55 -8.81
N PRO A 29 -1.22 19.43 -10.14
CA PRO A 29 -1.82 20.36 -11.09
C PRO A 29 -3.35 20.30 -11.15
N SER A 30 -3.97 19.20 -10.69
CA SER A 30 -5.42 18.97 -10.75
C SER A 30 -6.06 18.70 -9.39
N PHE A 31 -5.26 18.54 -8.34
CA PHE A 31 -5.71 18.21 -6.99
C PHE A 31 -4.98 19.08 -5.97
N THR A 32 -5.64 19.43 -4.89
CA THR A 32 -4.96 20.03 -3.72
C THR A 32 -4.03 18.99 -3.06
N PRO A 33 -3.02 19.43 -2.29
CA PRO A 33 -2.20 18.52 -1.50
C PRO A 33 -3.02 17.59 -0.59
N GLU A 34 -4.12 18.08 -0.03
CA GLU A 34 -5.04 17.35 0.84
C GLU A 34 -5.81 16.29 0.06
N GLU A 35 -6.33 16.64 -1.13
CA GLU A 35 -7.02 15.68 -2.01
C GLU A 35 -6.06 14.60 -2.51
N ALA A 36 -4.83 14.97 -2.88
CA ALA A 36 -3.79 14.03 -3.28
C ALA A 36 -3.42 13.06 -2.14
N LEU A 37 -3.35 13.56 -0.90
CA LEU A 37 -3.12 12.74 0.28
C LEU A 37 -4.30 11.81 0.59
N ALA A 38 -5.53 12.32 0.53
CA ALA A 38 -6.74 11.54 0.74
C ALA A 38 -6.85 10.41 -0.30
N LEU A 39 -6.61 10.72 -1.57
CA LEU A 39 -6.57 9.74 -2.65
C LEU A 39 -5.47 8.69 -2.44
N HIS A 40 -4.27 9.10 -2.03
CA HIS A 40 -3.20 8.15 -1.72
C HIS A 40 -3.58 7.20 -0.59
N ARG A 41 -4.22 7.71 0.47
CA ARG A 41 -4.70 6.89 1.60
C ARG A 41 -5.75 5.89 1.14
N ALA A 42 -6.74 6.31 0.35
CA ALA A 42 -7.76 5.43 -0.21
C ALA A 42 -7.14 4.30 -1.06
N LEU A 43 -6.26 4.66 -2.00
CA LEU A 43 -5.56 3.68 -2.84
C LEU A 43 -4.70 2.70 -2.02
N LEU A 44 -4.05 3.17 -0.96
CA LEU A 44 -3.25 2.32 -0.08
C LEU A 44 -4.14 1.34 0.68
N THR A 45 -5.26 1.80 1.24
CA THR A 45 -6.25 0.94 1.91
C THR A 45 -6.77 -0.14 0.97
N ASP A 46 -7.19 0.24 -0.24
CA ASP A 46 -7.69 -0.71 -1.24
C ASP A 46 -6.63 -1.75 -1.63
N SER A 47 -5.37 -1.32 -1.73
CA SER A 47 -4.23 -2.18 -2.05
C SER A 47 -3.92 -3.16 -0.92
N LEU A 48 -4.01 -2.74 0.34
CA LEU A 48 -3.83 -3.59 1.51
C LEU A 48 -4.94 -4.64 1.59
N ASP A 49 -6.19 -4.24 1.38
CA ASP A 49 -7.33 -5.16 1.35
C ASP A 49 -7.20 -6.21 0.23
N LEU A 50 -6.76 -5.78 -0.96
CA LEU A 50 -6.49 -6.69 -2.06
C LEU A 50 -5.33 -7.65 -1.74
N MET A 51 -4.23 -7.14 -1.18
CA MET A 51 -3.07 -7.95 -0.79
C MET A 51 -3.46 -9.01 0.23
N GLN A 52 -4.29 -8.66 1.23
CA GLN A 52 -4.75 -9.61 2.24
C GLN A 52 -5.57 -10.76 1.62
N ARG A 53 -6.55 -10.43 0.76
CA ARG A 53 -7.34 -11.43 0.03
C ARG A 53 -6.48 -12.32 -0.85
N ALA A 54 -5.50 -11.74 -1.55
CA ALA A 54 -4.58 -12.47 -2.41
C ALA A 54 -3.63 -13.37 -1.62
N ALA A 55 -3.13 -12.90 -0.46
CA ALA A 55 -2.27 -13.67 0.42
C ALA A 55 -3.00 -14.90 0.98
N GLU A 56 -4.25 -14.74 1.41
CA GLU A 56 -5.10 -15.83 1.87
C GLU A 56 -5.34 -16.87 0.76
N ALA A 57 -5.76 -16.43 -0.42
CA ALA A 57 -6.06 -17.31 -1.55
C ALA A 57 -4.82 -18.07 -2.04
N SER A 58 -3.63 -17.47 -1.93
CA SER A 58 -2.36 -18.05 -2.39
C SER A 58 -1.54 -18.74 -1.28
N GLN A 59 -2.03 -18.71 -0.04
CA GLN A 59 -1.31 -19.15 1.16
C GLN A 59 0.08 -18.48 1.29
N ALA A 60 0.19 -17.21 0.89
CA ALA A 60 1.41 -16.44 0.96
C ALA A 60 1.49 -15.62 2.25
N SER A 61 2.71 -15.31 2.69
CA SER A 61 2.92 -14.25 3.68
C SER A 61 2.73 -12.88 3.02
N SER A 62 2.22 -11.89 3.76
CA SER A 62 2.01 -10.52 3.29
C SER A 62 2.91 -9.55 4.03
N TRP A 63 3.60 -8.69 3.30
CA TRP A 63 4.56 -7.72 3.84
C TRP A 63 4.28 -6.34 3.27
N LEU A 64 4.47 -5.30 4.09
CA LEU A 64 4.37 -3.90 3.68
C LEU A 64 5.72 -3.23 3.89
N TYR A 65 6.22 -2.59 2.84
CA TYR A 65 7.35 -1.68 2.93
C TYR A 65 6.86 -0.24 2.69
N LEU A 66 7.16 0.63 3.66
CA LEU A 66 6.87 2.06 3.58
C LEU A 66 8.18 2.84 3.43
N SER A 67 8.33 3.57 2.33
CA SER A 67 9.44 4.51 2.16
C SER A 67 9.08 5.90 2.66
N ALA A 68 9.99 6.51 3.42
CA ALA A 68 9.94 7.93 3.75
C ALA A 68 10.22 8.78 2.50
N ALA A 69 9.76 10.03 2.49
CA ALA A 69 10.09 10.95 1.42
C ALA A 69 11.53 11.45 1.54
N GLY A 70 12.48 10.83 0.82
CA GLY A 70 13.86 11.32 0.70
C GLY A 70 14.98 10.27 0.85
N GLU A 71 14.65 8.99 0.95
CA GLU A 71 15.60 7.88 0.82
C GLU A 71 15.76 7.41 -0.64
#